data_AF-A0A0P1AD84-F1
#
_entry.id   AF-A0A0P1AD84-F1
#
_cell.length_a   1.000
_cell.length_b   1.000
_cell.length_c   1.000
_cell.angle_alpha   90.00
_cell.angle_beta   90.00
_cell.angle_gamma   90.00
#
_symmetry.space_group_name_H-M   'P 1'
#
loop_
_entity.id
_entity.type
_entity.pdbx_description
1 polymer ?
#
loop_
_entity_poly.entity_id
_entity_poly.type
_entity_poly.pdbx_seq_one_letter_code
_entity_poly.pdbx_strand_id
1 'polypeptide(L)'
;MEVNRIFTAEQIAVPPDLPHVLKDWTKAVIRANPSDLLTFSQLWFQEKMTQLSEREAIESQLQRMRQLFKTYDVEGQGRMEVKNLGKFLSKDLGIDGYEDGSPAELLDDLVMELDPDNTGLVELQDIIQWYKQR
;
A
#
# COMPACT_ATOMS: atom_id res chain seq x y z
N MET A 1 16.24 22.55 -53.69
CA MET A 1 16.54 22.63 -52.25
C MET A 1 15.85 21.46 -51.59
N GLU A 2 16.61 20.42 -51.24
CA GLU A 2 16.06 19.29 -50.49
C GLU A 2 15.89 19.69 -49.03
N VAL A 3 14.68 19.54 -48.50
CA VAL A 3 14.38 19.82 -47.09
C VAL A 3 14.95 18.65 -46.30
N ASN A 4 16.19 18.80 -45.82
CA ASN A 4 16.81 17.89 -44.86
C ASN A 4 15.92 17.83 -43.61
N ARG A 5 15.12 16.76 -43.51
CA ARG A 5 14.36 16.43 -42.30
C ARG A 5 15.33 15.82 -41.29
N ILE A 6 16.01 16.69 -40.55
CA ILE A 6 16.80 16.34 -39.37
C ILE A 6 15.85 15.97 -38.22
N PHE A 7 15.29 14.76 -38.27
CA PHE A 7 14.61 14.17 -37.12
C PHE A 7 15.50 13.07 -36.56
N THR A 8 16.22 13.39 -35.49
CA THR A 8 16.99 12.41 -34.72
C THR A 8 16.04 11.76 -33.71
N ALA A 9 15.99 10.42 -33.67
CA ALA A 9 15.10 9.64 -32.81
C ALA A 9 15.28 9.91 -31.29
N GLU A 10 16.37 10.56 -30.90
CA GLU A 10 16.73 10.90 -29.52
C GLU A 10 15.94 12.09 -28.93
N GLN A 11 15.20 12.84 -29.76
CA GLN A 11 14.43 14.00 -29.30
C GLN A 11 13.11 13.64 -28.62
N ILE A 12 12.62 12.40 -28.81
CA ILE A 12 11.36 11.92 -28.23
C ILE A 12 11.70 10.97 -27.08
N ALA A 13 11.62 11.47 -25.84
CA ALA A 13 11.76 10.66 -24.64
C ALA A 13 10.45 9.90 -24.38
N VAL A 14 10.41 8.62 -24.77
CA VAL A 14 9.26 7.74 -24.48
C VAL A 14 9.41 7.19 -23.06
N PRO A 15 8.44 7.40 -22.16
CA PRO A 15 8.47 6.81 -20.83
C PRO A 15 8.51 5.27 -20.92
N PRO A 16 9.34 4.58 -20.11
CA PRO A 16 9.50 3.12 -20.19
C PRO A 16 8.20 2.36 -19.90
N ASP A 17 7.29 2.96 -19.14
CA ASP A 17 6.01 2.34 -18.76
C ASP A 17 4.90 2.57 -19.79
N LEU A 18 5.05 3.56 -20.69
CA LEU A 18 4.01 3.92 -21.65
C LEU A 18 3.57 2.73 -22.54
N PRO A 19 4.48 1.90 -23.09
CA PRO A 19 4.09 0.72 -23.87
C PRO A 19 3.22 -0.27 -23.07
N HIS A 20 3.47 -0.42 -21.77
CA HIS A 20 2.71 -1.32 -20.90
C HIS A 20 1.30 -0.79 -20.66
N VAL A 21 1.17 0.50 -20.35
CA VAL A 21 -0.12 1.17 -20.16
C VAL A 21 -0.99 1.05 -21.41
N LEU A 22 -0.41 1.33 -22.59
CA LEU A 22 -1.12 1.22 -23.86
C LEU A 22 -1.56 -0.23 -24.16
N LYS A 23 -0.71 -1.21 -23.87
CA LYS A 23 -1.02 -2.64 -24.03
C LYS A 23 -2.19 -3.05 -23.13
N ASP A 24 -2.21 -2.62 -21.88
CA ASP A 24 -3.25 -2.99 -20.93
C ASP A 24 -4.58 -2.31 -21.22
N TRP A 25 -4.56 -1.03 -21.61
CA TRP A 25 -5.73 -0.32 -22.11
C TRP A 25 -6.29 -1.01 -23.37
N THR A 26 -5.43 -1.34 -24.34
CA THR A 26 -5.85 -2.01 -25.59
C THR A 26 -6.51 -3.36 -25.30
N LYS A 27 -5.94 -4.16 -24.39
CA LYS A 27 -6.56 -5.42 -23.95
C LYS A 27 -7.91 -5.19 -23.28
N ALA A 28 -8.06 -4.13 -22.48
CA ALA A 28 -9.32 -3.81 -21.82
C ALA A 28 -10.40 -3.43 -22.85
N VAL A 29 -10.06 -2.59 -23.84
CA VAL A 29 -10.94 -2.23 -24.95
C VAL A 29 -11.38 -3.46 -25.73
N ILE A 30 -10.44 -4.33 -26.14
CA ILE A 30 -10.77 -5.54 -26.92
C ILE A 30 -11.70 -6.48 -26.14
N ARG A 31 -11.49 -6.64 -24.83
CA ARG A 31 -12.33 -7.51 -23.98
C ARG A 31 -13.73 -6.94 -23.77
N ALA A 32 -13.83 -5.64 -23.51
CA ALA A 32 -15.10 -5.00 -23.22
C ALA A 32 -15.92 -4.72 -24.49
N ASN A 33 -15.25 -4.60 -25.64
CA ASN A 33 -15.84 -4.23 -26.93
C ASN A 33 -16.87 -3.09 -26.80
N PRO A 34 -16.48 -1.93 -26.24
CA PRO A 34 -17.42 -0.86 -25.92
C PRO A 34 -17.96 -0.19 -27.18
N SER A 35 -19.23 0.20 -27.16
CA SER A 35 -19.84 1.00 -28.23
C SER A 35 -19.32 2.44 -28.27
N ASP A 36 -18.93 2.98 -27.11
CA ASP A 36 -18.31 4.31 -26.96
C ASP A 36 -16.90 4.18 -26.41
N LEU A 37 -15.90 4.33 -27.30
CA LEU A 37 -14.49 4.22 -26.95
C LEU A 37 -14.01 5.39 -26.10
N LEU A 38 -14.55 6.59 -26.30
CA LEU A 38 -14.07 7.80 -25.61
C LEU A 38 -14.49 7.76 -24.15
N THR A 39 -15.77 7.49 -23.89
CA THR A 39 -16.29 7.34 -22.52
C THR A 39 -15.63 6.16 -21.81
N PHE A 40 -15.48 5.02 -22.48
CA PHE A 40 -14.76 3.88 -21.92
C PHE A 40 -13.33 4.23 -21.51
N SER A 41 -12.60 4.92 -22.39
CA SER A 41 -11.20 5.28 -22.13
C SER A 41 -11.09 6.24 -20.94
N GLN A 42 -11.95 7.25 -20.86
CA GLN A 42 -11.96 8.19 -19.75
C GLN A 42 -12.15 7.47 -18.41
N LEU A 43 -13.17 6.60 -18.31
CA LEU A 43 -13.45 5.84 -17.10
C LEU A 43 -12.29 4.91 -16.75
N TRP A 44 -11.76 4.17 -17.72
CA TRP A 44 -10.67 3.22 -17.49
C TRP A 44 -9.42 3.91 -16.93
N PHE A 45 -9.02 5.05 -17.49
CA PHE A 45 -7.86 5.80 -17.00
C PHE A 45 -8.12 6.43 -15.63
N GLN A 46 -9.34 6.92 -15.36
CA GLN A 46 -9.72 7.43 -14.03
C GLN A 46 -9.63 6.34 -12.97
N GLU A 47 -10.23 5.17 -13.22
CA GLU A 47 -10.16 4.02 -12.31
C GLU A 47 -8.72 3.57 -12.07
N LYS A 48 -7.89 3.56 -13.12
CA LYS A 48 -6.47 3.21 -13.00
C LYS A 48 -5.68 4.21 -12.16
N MET A 49 -5.95 5.51 -12.31
CA MET A 49 -5.33 6.53 -11.47
C MET A 49 -5.75 6.39 -10.01
N THR A 50 -7.04 6.14 -9.74
CA THR A 50 -7.55 5.88 -8.38
C THR A 50 -6.85 4.67 -7.77
N GLN A 51 -6.80 3.53 -8.47
CA GLN A 51 -6.12 2.32 -8.00
C GLN A 51 -4.62 2.55 -7.70
N LEU A 52 -3.92 3.31 -8.54
CA LEU A 52 -2.51 3.65 -8.30
C LEU A 52 -2.36 4.52 -7.06
N SER A 53 -3.20 5.55 -6.91
CA SER A 53 -3.16 6.43 -5.74
C SER A 53 -3.48 5.71 -4.43
N GLU A 54 -4.45 4.78 -4.44
CA GLU A 54 -4.76 3.92 -3.30
C GLU A 54 -3.58 3.03 -2.93
N ARG A 55 -2.94 2.42 -3.93
CA ARG A 55 -1.76 1.59 -3.71
C ARG A 55 -0.60 2.39 -3.13
N GLU A 56 -0.31 3.57 -3.68
CA GLU A 56 0.74 4.47 -3.18
C GLU A 56 0.44 4.93 -1.76
N ALA A 57 -0.83 5.25 -1.46
CA ALA A 57 -1.26 5.60 -0.11
C ALA A 57 -1.03 4.44 0.88
N ILE A 58 -1.42 3.21 0.51
CA ILE A 58 -1.18 2.01 1.32
C ILE A 58 0.33 1.79 1.52
N GLU A 59 1.14 1.83 0.47
CA GLU A 59 2.59 1.64 0.56
C GLU A 59 3.22 2.72 1.47
N SER A 60 2.78 3.97 1.36
CA SER A 60 3.21 5.07 2.22
C SER A 60 2.82 4.85 3.69
N GLN A 61 1.60 4.37 3.96
CA GLN A 61 1.17 4.03 5.33
C GLN A 61 1.98 2.87 5.90
N LEU A 62 2.21 1.81 5.13
CA LEU A 62 3.02 0.68 5.57
C LEU A 62 4.47 1.11 5.84
N GLN A 63 5.04 1.97 5.00
CA GLN A 63 6.37 2.52 5.24
C GLN A 63 6.43 3.35 6.52
N ARG A 64 5.43 4.19 6.78
CA ARG A 64 5.31 4.92 8.06
C ARG A 64 5.25 3.96 9.24
N MET A 65 4.41 2.94 9.18
CA MET A 65 4.27 1.94 10.23
C MET A 65 5.58 1.19 10.50
N ARG A 66 6.29 0.75 9.45
CA ARG A 66 7.62 0.14 9.57
C ARG A 66 8.62 1.07 10.25
N GLN A 67 8.57 2.36 9.94
CA GLN A 67 9.49 3.33 10.53
C GLN A 67 9.18 3.59 12.02
N LEU A 68 7.90 3.63 12.40
CA LEU A 68 7.48 3.73 13.79
C LEU A 68 7.85 2.48 14.59
N PHE A 69 7.67 1.30 14.00
CA PHE A 69 7.97 0.01 14.63
C PHE A 69 9.43 -0.12 15.06
N LYS A 70 10.38 0.46 14.31
CA LYS A 70 11.82 0.47 14.67
C LYS A 70 12.11 1.09 16.04
N THR A 71 11.22 1.90 16.58
CA THR A 71 11.41 2.47 17.93
C THR A 71 11.16 1.46 19.05
N TYR A 72 10.47 0.36 18.73
CA TYR A 72 10.15 -0.72 19.66
C TYR A 72 11.01 -1.98 19.41
N ASP A 73 11.43 -2.20 18.17
CA ASP A 73 12.32 -3.29 17.77
C ASP A 73 13.80 -2.89 17.91
N VAL A 74 14.25 -2.75 19.16
CA VAL A 74 15.62 -2.33 19.48
C VAL A 74 16.66 -3.32 18.92
N GLU A 75 16.33 -4.61 18.92
CA GLU A 75 17.21 -5.69 18.45
C GLU A 75 17.19 -5.87 16.92
N GLY A 76 16.31 -5.17 16.20
CA GLY A 76 16.20 -5.24 14.74
C GLY A 76 15.77 -6.61 14.20
N GLN A 77 15.06 -7.40 15.01
CA GLN A 77 14.63 -8.75 14.69
C GLN A 77 13.25 -8.81 14.02
N GLY A 78 12.61 -7.66 13.80
CA GLY A 78 11.27 -7.55 13.22
C GLY A 78 10.14 -7.86 14.21
N ARG A 79 10.41 -7.87 15.52
CA ARG A 79 9.44 -8.19 16.57
C ARG A 79 9.49 -7.16 17.70
N MET A 80 8.37 -6.94 18.39
CA MET A 80 8.30 -6.10 19.58
C MET A 80 7.64 -6.86 20.74
N GLU A 81 7.88 -6.40 21.97
CA GLU A 81 7.19 -6.95 23.14
C GLU A 81 5.69 -6.61 23.14
N VAL A 82 4.84 -7.59 23.47
CA VAL A 82 3.37 -7.45 23.55
C VAL A 82 2.94 -6.25 24.40
N LYS A 83 3.64 -5.99 25.51
CA LYS A 83 3.35 -4.84 26.40
C LYS A 83 3.42 -3.48 25.70
N ASN A 84 4.15 -3.38 24.58
CA ASN A 84 4.30 -2.16 23.79
C ASN A 84 3.25 -2.06 22.67
N LEU A 85 2.52 -3.13 22.35
CA LEU A 85 1.56 -3.19 21.25
C LEU A 85 0.46 -2.13 21.41
N GLY A 86 -0.18 -2.04 22.58
CA GLY A 86 -1.23 -1.04 22.83
C GLY A 86 -0.74 0.40 22.64
N LYS A 87 0.49 0.70 23.10
CA LYS A 87 1.12 2.01 22.88
C LYS A 87 1.39 2.29 21.41
N PHE A 88 1.89 1.30 20.68
CA PHE A 88 2.14 1.41 19.25
C PHE A 88 0.85 1.68 18.46
N LEU A 89 -0.22 0.92 18.74
CA LEU A 89 -1.52 1.06 18.09
C LEU A 89 -2.16 2.43 18.39
N SER A 90 -2.20 2.83 19.65
CA SER A 90 -2.87 4.08 20.06
C SER A 90 -2.03 5.33 19.76
N LYS A 91 -0.77 5.38 20.17
CA LYS A 91 0.04 6.61 20.12
C LYS A 91 0.70 6.84 18.76
N ASP A 92 1.17 5.78 18.12
CA ASP A 92 1.95 5.92 16.88
C ASP A 92 1.08 5.74 15.63
N LEU A 93 0.10 4.84 15.67
CA LEU A 93 -0.84 4.61 14.57
C LEU A 93 -2.16 5.39 14.72
N GLY A 94 -2.45 5.94 15.90
CA GLY A 94 -3.69 6.69 16.14
C GLY A 94 -4.94 5.81 16.09
N ILE A 95 -4.83 4.53 16.44
CA ILE A 95 -5.96 3.60 16.45
C ILE A 95 -6.68 3.70 17.79
N ASP A 96 -7.87 4.28 17.74
CA ASP A 96 -8.77 4.39 18.88
C ASP A 96 -9.18 3.00 19.40
N GLY A 97 -9.41 2.90 20.71
CA GLY A 97 -9.86 1.67 21.37
C GLY A 97 -8.74 0.75 21.89
N TYR A 98 -7.47 1.14 21.74
CA TYR A 98 -6.31 0.44 22.34
C TYR A 98 -5.47 1.34 23.27
N GLU A 99 -6.06 2.46 23.69
CA GLU A 99 -5.45 3.42 24.60
C GLU A 99 -5.50 2.97 26.06
N ASP A 100 -4.71 3.61 26.93
CA ASP A 100 -4.70 3.33 28.36
C ASP A 100 -6.08 3.65 28.96
N GLY A 101 -6.79 2.63 29.45
CA GLY A 101 -8.19 2.71 29.90
C GLY A 101 -9.24 2.21 28.90
N SER A 102 -8.84 1.77 27.70
CA SER A 102 -9.71 1.00 26.80
C SER A 102 -10.08 -0.37 27.37
N PRO A 103 -11.16 -1.02 26.90
CA PRO A 103 -11.53 -2.36 27.34
C PRO A 103 -10.36 -3.32 27.15
N ALA A 104 -9.89 -3.91 28.26
CA ALA A 104 -8.75 -4.80 28.26
C ALA A 104 -8.97 -5.99 27.32
N GLU A 105 -10.23 -6.44 27.18
CA GLU A 105 -10.59 -7.56 26.31
C GLU A 105 -10.22 -7.32 24.84
N LEU A 106 -10.27 -6.08 24.34
CA LEU A 106 -9.93 -5.79 22.93
C LEU A 106 -8.44 -5.98 22.64
N LEU A 107 -7.59 -5.55 23.57
CA LEU A 107 -6.15 -5.72 23.43
C LEU A 107 -5.77 -7.18 23.67
N ASP A 108 -6.39 -7.84 24.65
CA ASP A 108 -6.13 -9.25 24.96
C ASP A 108 -6.53 -10.17 23.78
N ASP A 109 -7.70 -9.95 23.19
CA ASP A 109 -8.16 -10.69 22.00
C ASP A 109 -7.18 -10.52 20.83
N LEU A 110 -6.71 -9.28 20.61
CA LEU A 110 -5.72 -8.99 19.56
C LEU A 110 -4.36 -9.64 19.85
N VAL A 111 -3.93 -9.65 21.11
CA VAL A 111 -2.68 -10.32 21.51
C VAL A 111 -2.79 -11.82 21.28
N MET A 112 -3.94 -12.44 21.58
CA MET A 112 -4.17 -13.86 21.29
C MET A 112 -4.15 -14.16 19.79
N GLU A 113 -4.58 -13.22 18.95
CA GLU A 113 -4.50 -13.34 17.49
C GLU A 113 -3.06 -13.22 16.96
N LEU A 114 -2.29 -12.25 17.49
CA LEU A 114 -0.94 -11.92 17.00
C LEU A 114 0.19 -12.74 17.65
N ASP A 115 -0.02 -13.28 18.85
CA ASP A 115 0.93 -14.10 19.60
C ASP A 115 0.22 -15.35 20.17
N PRO A 116 -0.30 -16.25 19.32
CA PRO A 116 -1.06 -17.43 19.75
C PRO A 116 -0.23 -18.41 20.58
N ASP A 117 1.08 -18.41 20.39
CA ASP A 117 2.04 -19.24 21.13
C ASP A 117 2.45 -18.62 22.47
N ASN A 118 1.95 -17.41 22.79
CA ASN A 118 2.24 -16.66 24.01
C ASN A 118 3.75 -16.49 24.27
N THR A 119 4.48 -16.13 23.22
CA THR A 119 5.91 -15.84 23.26
C THR A 119 6.24 -14.53 23.98
N GLY A 120 5.24 -13.66 24.18
CA GLY A 120 5.37 -12.30 24.67
C GLY A 120 5.88 -11.32 23.61
N LEU A 121 6.01 -11.77 22.36
CA LEU A 121 6.53 -11.01 21.23
C LEU A 121 5.55 -11.06 20.06
N VAL A 122 5.35 -9.93 19.38
CA VAL A 122 4.53 -9.82 18.18
C VAL A 122 5.37 -9.40 16.98
N GLU A 123 5.17 -10.02 15.83
CA GLU A 123 5.89 -9.68 14.61
C GLU A 123 5.26 -8.49 13.88
N LEU A 124 6.12 -7.65 13.29
CA LEU A 124 5.65 -6.56 12.42
C LEU A 124 4.85 -7.08 11.22
N GLN A 125 5.18 -8.27 10.70
CA GLN A 125 4.44 -8.84 9.56
C GLN A 125 3.00 -9.20 9.94
N ASP A 126 2.78 -9.76 11.13
CA ASP A 126 1.45 -10.12 11.61
C ASP A 126 0.60 -8.87 11.87
N ILE A 127 1.20 -7.82 12.46
CA ILE A 127 0.54 -6.52 12.63
C ILE A 127 0.18 -5.90 11.27
N ILE A 128 1.06 -5.98 10.28
CA ILE A 128 0.77 -5.52 8.91
C ILE A 128 -0.40 -6.29 8.31
N GLN A 129 -0.43 -7.61 8.50
CA GLN A 129 -1.45 -8.46 7.93
C GLN A 129 -2.82 -8.18 8.56
N TRP A 130 -2.87 -8.05 9.88
CA TRP A 130 -4.05 -7.62 10.62
C TRP A 130 -4.52 -6.22 10.18
N TYR A 131 -3.61 -5.25 10.09
CA TYR A 131 -3.95 -3.87 9.70
C TYR A 131 -4.54 -3.77 8.29
N LYS A 132 -4.12 -4.65 7.36
CA LYS A 132 -4.66 -4.71 5.99
C LYS A 132 -6.06 -5.33 5.88
N GLN A 133 -6.46 -6.13 6.86
CA GLN A 133 -7.75 -6.83 6.87
C GLN A 133 -8.86 -5.99 7.51
N ARG A 134 -8.49 -4.90 8.18
CA ARG A 134 -9.38 -3.89 8.73
C ARG A 134 -9.90 -2.94 7.64
#